data_AF-A0A699X0V8-F1
#
_entry.id   AF-A0A699X0V8-F1
#
_cell.length_a   1.000
_cell.length_b   1.000
_cell.length_c   1.000
_cell.angle_alpha   90.00
_cell.angle_beta   90.00
_cell.angle_gamma   90.00
#
_symmetry.space_group_name_H-M   'P 1'
#
loop_
_entity.id
_entity.type
_entity.pdbx_description
1 polymer ?
#
loop_
_entity_poly.entity_id
_entity_poly.type
_entity_poly.pdbx_seq_one_letter_code
_entity_poly.pdbx_strand_id
1 'polypeptide(L)' 'MAPVELKELKDQLQELLERGFIRLSVSPWGAPVLFGKKKDGSMRLCIDYRELNKITIRN' A
#
# COMPACT_ATOMS: atom_id res chain seq x y z
N MET A 1 -4.64 -11.20 -6.27
CA MET A 1 -3.29 -11.38 -5.70
C MET A 1 -3.04 -12.86 -5.48
N ALA A 2 -1.85 -13.32 -5.83
CA ALA A 2 -1.41 -14.69 -5.54
C ALA A 2 -1.29 -14.91 -4.02
N PRO A 3 -1.31 -16.16 -3.52
CA PRO A 3 -1.21 -16.45 -2.09
C PRO A 3 0.02 -15.82 -1.41
N VAL A 4 1.16 -15.81 -2.10
CA VAL A 4 2.41 -15.20 -1.61
C VAL A 4 2.27 -13.69 -1.44
N GLU A 5 1.63 -13.01 -2.40
CA GLU A 5 1.39 -11.57 -2.35
C GLU A 5 0.41 -11.21 -1.21
N LEU A 6 -0.61 -12.04 -0.97
CA LEU A 6 -1.56 -11.83 0.13
C LEU A 6 -0.91 -11.98 1.50
N LYS A 7 0.02 -12.92 1.65
CA LYS A 7 0.79 -13.07 2.89
C LYS A 7 1.65 -11.83 3.12
N GLU A 8 2.43 -11.45 2.12
CA GLU A 8 3.29 -10.26 2.22
C GLU A 8 2.49 -8.98 2.51
N LEU A 9 1.32 -8.83 1.88
CA LEU A 9 0.43 -7.70 2.11
C LEU A 9 0.04 -7.60 3.58
N LYS A 10 -0.36 -8.72 4.19
CA LYS A 10 -0.74 -8.75 5.61
C LYS A 10 0.45 -8.44 6.51
N ASP A 11 1.61 -9.03 6.23
CA ASP A 11 2.82 -8.85 7.02
C ASP A 11 3.28 -7.36 7.01
N GLN A 12 3.34 -6.73 5.83
CA GLN A 12 3.72 -5.31 5.73
C GLN A 12 2.65 -4.38 6.31
N LEU A 13 1.35 -4.67 6.14
CA LEU A 13 0.29 -3.84 6.75
C LEU A 13 0.36 -3.88 8.29
N GLN A 14 0.62 -5.05 8.86
CA GLN A 14 0.77 -5.20 10.31
C GLN A 14 1.96 -4.39 10.83
N GLU A 15 3.11 -4.46 10.17
CA GLU A 15 4.28 -3.67 10.52
C GLU A 15 4.01 -2.16 10.44
N LEU A 16 3.32 -1.70 9.39
CA LEU A 16 2.96 -0.29 9.23
C LEU A 16 1.96 0.20 10.30
N LEU A 17 1.04 -0.68 10.73
CA LEU A 17 0.11 -0.41 11.83
C LEU A 17 0.85 -0.29 13.17
N GLU A 18 1.74 -1.23 13.46
CA GLU A 18 2.55 -1.25 14.71
C GLU A 18 3.48 -0.03 14.81
N ARG A 19 4.05 0.39 13.68
CA ARG A 19 4.85 1.62 13.61
C ARG A 19 4.02 2.90 13.69
N GLY A 20 2.69 2.82 13.62
CA GLY A 20 1.80 3.96 13.64
C GLY A 20 1.78 4.80 12.35
N PHE A 21 2.32 4.27 11.25
CA PHE A 21 2.32 4.98 9.96
C PHE A 21 0.94 4.95 9.28
N ILE A 22 0.13 3.93 9.56
CA ILE A 22 -1.24 3.81 9.05
C ILE A 22 -2.21 3.50 10.20
N ARG A 23 -3.51 3.65 9.92
CA ARG A 23 -4.61 3.29 10.83
C ARG A 23 -5.78 2.75 10.03
N LEU A 24 -6.68 2.05 10.71
CA LEU A 24 -7.97 1.69 10.13
C LEU A 24 -8.72 2.95 9.66
N SER A 25 -9.36 2.83 8.50
CA SER A 25 -10.05 3.93 7.84
C SER A 25 -11.48 3.53 7.50
N VAL A 26 -12.39 4.50 7.59
CA VAL A 26 -13.78 4.41 7.12
C VAL A 26 -14.05 5.35 5.94
N SER A 27 -12.96 5.82 5.30
CA SER A 27 -13.06 6.75 4.17
C SER A 27 -13.84 6.10 3.01
N PRO A 28 -14.70 6.86 2.31
CA PRO A 28 -15.31 6.39 1.06
C PRO A 28 -14.30 6.27 -0.08
N TRP A 29 -13.06 6.76 0.10
CA TRP A 29 -11.97 6.69 -0.87
C TRP A 29 -11.09 5.47 -0.64
N GLY A 30 -10.71 4.81 -1.72
CA GLY A 30 -9.74 3.73 -1.74
C GLY A 30 -8.81 3.83 -2.95
N ALA A 31 -7.63 3.24 -2.84
CA ALA A 31 -6.66 3.13 -3.92
C ALA A 31 -6.11 1.70 -3.95
N PRO A 32 -5.79 1.14 -5.14
CA PRO A 32 -5.26 -0.20 -5.23
C PRO A 32 -3.81 -0.26 -4.73
N VAL A 33 -3.46 -1.43 -4.19
CA VAL A 33 -2.09 -1.76 -3.76
C VAL A 33 -1.41 -2.55 -4.86
N LEU A 34 -0.14 -2.22 -5.12
CA LEU A 34 0.74 -2.87 -6.07
C LEU A 34 2.01 -3.35 -5.36
N PHE A 35 2.63 -4.41 -5.88
CA PHE A 35 3.94 -4.86 -5.41
C PHE A 35 5.01 -4.56 -6.45
N GLY A 36 6.06 -3.86 -6.02
CA GLY A 36 7.29 -3.69 -6.78
C GLY A 36 8.37 -4.64 -6.27
N LYS A 37 9.08 -5.34 -7.15
CA LYS A 37 10.21 -6.19 -6.75
C LYS A 37 11.45 -5.33 -6.52
N LYS A 38 12.06 -5.43 -5.34
CA LYS A 38 13.36 -4.79 -5.05
C LYS A 38 14.51 -5.62 -5.61
N LYS A 39 15.71 -5.01 -5.68
CA LYS A 39 16.94 -5.67 -6.12
C LYS A 39 17.32 -6.88 -5.25
N ASP A 40 17.01 -6.82 -3.95
CA ASP A 40 17.24 -7.90 -2.99
C ASP A 40 16.20 -9.04 -3.09
N GLY A 41 15.25 -8.94 -4.03
CA GLY A 41 14.19 -9.93 -4.22
C GLY A 41 12.97 -9.74 -3.32
N SER A 42 13.02 -8.87 -2.31
CA SER A 42 11.87 -8.54 -1.47
C SER A 42 10.81 -7.74 -2.26
N MET A 43 9.55 -7.82 -1.81
CA MET A 43 8.47 -7.04 -2.39
C MET A 43 8.30 -5.72 -1.63
N ARG A 44 8.03 -4.63 -2.35
CA ARG A 44 7.69 -3.33 -1.78
C ARG A 44 6.23 -3.05 -2.05
N LEU A 45 5.45 -2.84 -0.99
CA LEU A 45 4.09 -2.36 -1.08
C LEU A 45 4.09 -0.91 -1.59
N CYS A 46 3.35 -0.67 -2.67
CA CYS A 46 3.16 0.64 -3.29
C CYS A 46 1.66 0.91 -3.44
N ILE A 47 1.21 2.11 -3.08
CA ILE A 47 -0.18 2.52 -3.31
C ILE A 47 -0.25 3.26 -4.64
N ASP A 48 -1.19 2.88 -5.50
CA ASP A 48 -1.40 3.54 -6.77
C ASP A 48 -2.26 4.81 -6.59
N TYR A 49 -1.59 5.93 -6.33
CA TYR A 49 -2.23 7.23 -6.18
C TYR A 49 -2.52 7.95 -7.50
N ARG A 50 -2.41 7.32 -8.67
CA ARG A 50 -2.53 8.03 -9.97
C ARG A 50 -3.85 8.79 -10.12
N GLU A 51 -4.99 8.17 -9.80
CA GLU A 51 -6.30 8.83 -9.89
C GLU A 51 -6.49 9.92 -8.83
N LEU A 52 -5.98 9.68 -7.61
CA LEU A 52 -6.00 10.68 -6.55
C LEU A 52 -5.18 11.92 -6.96
N ASN A 53 -3.98 11.70 -7.49
CA ASN A 53 -3.07 12.78 -7.87
C ASN A 53 -3.62 13.68 -8.98
N LYS A 54 -4.50 13.16 -9.86
CA LYS A 54 -5.16 13.96 -10.91
C LYS A 54 -6.16 14.98 -10.35
N ILE A 55 -6.81 14.67 -9.23
CA ILE A 55 -7.85 15.52 -8.64
C ILE A 55 -7.31 16.41 -7.51
N THR A 56 -6.14 16.08 -6.95
CA THR A 56 -5.48 16.89 -5.93
C THR A 56 -4.66 18.01 -6.55
N ILE A 57 -4.83 19.24 -6.06
CA ILE A 57 -3.96 20.37 -6.40
C ILE A 57 -2.73 20.33 -5.50
N ARG A 58 -1.54 20.46 -6.09
CA ARG A 58 -0.29 20.51 -5.34
C ARG A 58 -0.21 21.86 -4.60
N ASN A 59 0.12 21.79 -3.31
CA ASN A 59 0.46 22.96 -2.50
C ASN A 59 1.83 23.54 -2.85
#